data_AF-A0A7S0YHD6-F1
#
_entry.id   AF-A0A7S0YHD6-F1
#
_cell.length_a   1.000
_cell.length_b   1.000
_cell.length_c   1.000
_cell.angle_alpha   90.00
_cell.angle_beta   90.00
_cell.angle_gamma   90.00
#
_symmetry.space_group_name_H-M   'P 1'
#
loop_
_entity.id
_entity.type
_entity.pdbx_description
1 polymer ?
#
loop_
_entity_poly.entity_id
_entity_poly.type
_entity_poly.pdbx_seq_one_letter_code
_entity_poly.pdbx_strand_id
1 'polypeptide(L)'
;ALTCRRGHVYSFDFHDVRVQQAQKEFSSHGMKNVTCRHADVCEAGFDLPEGVFADALFLDVPRPWAAVPHAMKVLRDGGGICSFSPCIEQVQRTCDTMRAEGFTMVATVEVLLRGWTMQN
;
A
#
# COMPACT_ATOMS: atom_id res chain seq x y z
N ALA A 1 28.84 -0.25 6.98
CA ALA A 1 28.38 1.08 7.45
C ALA A 1 26.99 1.33 6.86
N LEU A 2 25.93 1.27 7.66
CA LEU A 2 24.58 1.63 7.19
C LEU A 2 23.95 2.55 8.23
N THR A 3 24.21 3.83 7.99
CA THR A 3 23.66 5.00 8.66
C THR A 3 22.15 4.90 8.84
N CYS A 4 21.67 5.27 10.04
CA CYS A 4 20.28 5.53 10.40
C CYS A 4 19.44 6.06 9.22
N ARG A 5 18.75 5.18 8.49
CA ARG A 5 17.76 5.58 7.49
C ARG A 5 16.44 5.74 8.23
N ARG A 6 15.99 6.98 8.41
CA ARG A 6 14.63 7.23 8.87
C ARG A 6 13.67 6.70 7.80
N GLY A 7 12.77 5.79 8.17
CA GLY A 7 11.74 5.29 7.27
C GLY A 7 10.76 6.40 6.88
N HIS A 8 10.18 6.31 5.68
CA HIS A 8 9.20 7.27 5.16
C HIS A 8 8.02 6.52 4.54
N VAL A 9 6.81 7.06 4.69
CA VAL A 9 5.58 6.49 4.12
C VAL A 9 5.08 7.41 3.02
N TYR A 10 4.89 6.88 1.82
CA TYR A 10 4.20 7.54 0.73
C TYR A 10 2.80 6.94 0.61
N SER A 11 1.78 7.75 0.88
CA SER A 11 0.37 7.36 0.82
C SER A 11 -0.32 8.08 -0.34
N PHE A 12 -1.25 7.40 -1.00
CA PHE A 12 -1.93 7.89 -2.19
C PHE A 12 -3.44 7.64 -2.03
N ASP A 13 -4.26 8.64 -2.34
CA ASP A 13 -5.72 8.52 -2.42
C ASP A 13 -6.21 9.27 -3.66
N PHE A 14 -7.22 8.75 -4.35
CA PHE A 14 -7.78 9.37 -5.54
C PHE A 14 -8.85 10.43 -5.22
N HIS A 15 -9.26 10.57 -3.96
CA HIS A 15 -10.17 11.61 -3.52
C HIS A 15 -9.39 12.77 -2.90
N ASP A 16 -9.29 13.88 -3.63
CA ASP A 16 -8.60 15.09 -3.18
C ASP A 16 -9.04 15.56 -1.77
N VAL A 17 -10.35 15.52 -1.46
CA VAL A 17 -10.86 15.89 -0.13
C VAL A 17 -10.24 15.04 0.99
N ARG A 18 -10.06 13.73 0.77
CA ARG A 18 -9.45 12.83 1.76
C ARG A 18 -7.96 13.09 1.91
N VAL A 19 -7.28 13.38 0.79
CA VAL A 19 -5.85 13.75 0.79
C VAL A 19 -5.62 15.00 1.61
N GLN A 20 -6.39 16.06 1.36
CA GLN A 20 -6.27 17.32 2.09
C GLN A 20 -6.55 17.15 3.59
N GLN A 21 -7.55 16.32 3.94
CA GLN A 21 -7.86 16.01 5.33
C GLN A 21 -6.71 15.24 6.00
N ALA A 22 -6.20 14.20 5.36
CA ALA A 22 -5.08 13.40 5.86
C ALA A 22 -3.81 14.25 6.03
N GLN A 23 -3.49 15.13 5.08
CA GLN A 23 -2.34 16.05 5.18
C GLN A 23 -2.45 16.99 6.39
N LYS A 24 -3.65 17.52 6.67
CA LYS A 24 -3.90 18.35 7.86
C LYS A 24 -3.70 17.53 9.14
N GLU A 25 -4.25 16.31 9.19
CA GLU A 25 -4.12 15.42 10.34
C GLU A 25 -2.68 14.99 10.59
N PHE A 26 -1.93 14.60 9.55
CA PHE A 26 -0.51 14.27 9.70
C PHE A 26 0.28 15.46 10.25
N SER A 27 -0.03 16.67 9.77
CA SER A 27 0.59 17.90 10.25
C SER A 27 0.23 18.18 11.72
N SER A 28 -1.04 18.07 12.11
CA SER A 28 -1.48 18.34 13.49
C SER A 28 -0.94 17.31 14.49
N HIS A 29 -0.72 16.07 14.07
CA HIS A 29 -0.11 15.02 14.89
C HIS A 29 1.43 15.04 14.86
N GLY A 30 2.06 15.94 14.10
CA GLY A 30 3.51 16.06 14.02
C GLY A 30 4.20 14.91 13.26
N MET A 31 3.49 14.22 12.36
CA MET A 31 4.02 13.12 11.55
C MET A 31 4.86 13.67 10.39
N LYS A 32 6.18 13.65 10.55
CA LYS A 32 7.14 14.27 9.60
C LYS A 32 7.64 13.34 8.50
N ASN A 33 7.43 12.04 8.65
CA ASN A 33 7.93 11.00 7.75
C ASN A 33 6.81 10.36 6.91
N VAL A 34 5.79 11.15 6.60
CA VAL A 34 4.64 10.74 5.77
C VAL A 34 4.44 11.79 4.69
N THR A 35 4.23 11.35 3.45
CA THR A 35 3.80 12.19 2.34
C THR A 35 2.53 11.60 1.76
N CYS A 36 1.46 12.39 1.72
CA CYS A 36 0.18 11.99 1.12
C CYS A 36 -0.03 12.75 -0.20
N ARG A 37 -0.33 12.03 -1.27
CA ARG A 37 -0.52 12.59 -2.62
C ARG A 37 -1.89 12.22 -3.17
N HIS A 38 -2.46 13.12 -3.97
CA HIS A 38 -3.66 12.86 -4.74
C HIS A 38 -3.31 12.18 -6.05
N ALA A 39 -3.69 10.90 -6.19
CA ALA A 39 -3.45 10.11 -7.39
C ALA A 39 -4.36 8.88 -7.45
N ASP A 40 -4.78 8.52 -8.67
CA ASP A 40 -5.29 7.18 -8.94
C ASP A 40 -4.11 6.25 -9.27
N VAL A 41 -3.73 5.43 -8.30
CA VAL A 41 -2.60 4.48 -8.43
C VAL A 41 -2.86 3.36 -9.43
N CYS A 42 -4.12 3.11 -9.80
CA CYS A 42 -4.47 2.10 -10.80
C CYS A 42 -4.20 2.59 -12.23
N GLU A 43 -4.20 3.91 -12.44
CA GLU A 43 -4.03 4.52 -13.76
C GLU A 43 -2.65 5.20 -13.90
N ALA A 44 -2.25 5.97 -12.88
CA ALA A 44 -1.01 6.76 -12.90
C ALA A 44 0.17 6.09 -12.16
N GLY A 45 -0.10 5.06 -11.35
CA GLY A 45 0.90 4.42 -10.50
C GLY A 45 1.31 5.25 -9.29
N PHE A 46 2.52 5.00 -8.79
CA PHE A 46 3.04 5.58 -7.55
C PHE A 46 4.12 6.59 -7.85
N ASP A 47 3.80 7.88 -7.74
CA ASP A 47 4.77 8.96 -7.87
C ASP A 47 5.69 8.96 -6.64
N LEU A 48 6.89 8.39 -6.74
CA LEU A 48 7.95 8.45 -5.74
C LEU A 48 9.06 9.40 -6.19
N PRO A 49 9.79 10.05 -5.26
CA PRO A 49 10.95 10.85 -5.64
C PRO A 49 12.00 10.02 -6.38
N GLU A 50 12.76 10.66 -7.26
CA GLU A 50 13.81 9.99 -8.04
C GLU A 50 14.82 9.25 -7.14
N GLY A 51 15.14 8.01 -7.50
CA GLY A 51 16.06 7.15 -6.75
C GLY A 51 15.49 6.57 -5.45
N VAL A 52 14.21 6.84 -5.13
CA VAL A 52 13.51 6.23 -4.00
C VAL A 52 12.76 4.99 -4.45
N PHE A 53 13.01 3.88 -3.76
CA PHE A 53 12.30 2.62 -3.95
C PHE A 53 11.64 2.20 -2.63
N ALA A 54 10.46 1.60 -2.72
CA ALA A 54 9.73 1.11 -1.57
C ALA A 54 10.28 -0.25 -1.12
N ASP A 55 10.52 -0.39 0.19
CA ASP A 55 10.84 -1.69 0.80
C ASP A 55 9.58 -2.58 0.93
N ALA A 56 8.42 -1.95 1.07
CA ALA A 56 7.11 -2.60 1.15
C ALA A 56 6.02 -1.72 0.54
N LEU A 57 4.99 -2.33 -0.05
CA LEU A 57 3.85 -1.66 -0.66
C LEU A 57 2.54 -2.30 -0.21
N PHE A 58 1.57 -1.48 0.16
CA PHE A 58 0.25 -1.91 0.60
C PHE A 58 -0.83 -1.36 -0.32
N LEU A 59 -1.72 -2.23 -0.80
CA LEU A 59 -2.86 -1.90 -1.64
C LEU A 59 -4.16 -2.11 -0.86
N ASP A 60 -4.90 -1.03 -0.61
CA ASP A 60 -6.29 -1.07 -0.14
C ASP A 60 -7.15 -0.24 -1.11
N VAL A 61 -7.38 -0.81 -2.27
CA VAL A 61 -8.08 -0.18 -3.39
C VAL A 61 -9.06 -1.16 -4.04
N PRO A 62 -10.12 -0.70 -4.74
CA PRO A 62 -11.15 -1.60 -5.29
C PRO A 62 -10.66 -2.56 -6.39
N ARG A 63 -9.58 -2.20 -7.12
CA ARG A 63 -9.01 -2.97 -8.23
C ARG A 63 -7.50 -3.17 -8.05
N PRO A 64 -7.03 -3.90 -7.02
CA PRO A 64 -5.61 -3.97 -6.71
C PRO A 64 -4.78 -4.54 -7.86
N TRP A 65 -5.33 -5.52 -8.60
CA TRP A 65 -4.70 -6.07 -9.81
C TRP A 65 -4.31 -5.01 -10.86
N ALA A 66 -5.02 -3.88 -10.96
CA ALA A 66 -4.65 -2.80 -11.89
C ALA A 66 -3.41 -2.02 -11.41
N ALA A 67 -3.19 -1.93 -10.10
CA ALA A 67 -2.04 -1.25 -9.52
C ALA A 67 -0.77 -2.13 -9.45
N VAL A 68 -0.90 -3.46 -9.53
CA VAL A 68 0.24 -4.40 -9.43
C VAL A 68 1.36 -4.11 -10.45
N PRO A 69 1.08 -3.89 -11.75
CA PRO A 69 2.15 -3.55 -12.71
C PRO A 69 2.86 -2.22 -12.40
N HIS A 70 2.17 -1.28 -11.74
CA HIS A 70 2.79 -0.04 -11.27
C HIS A 70 3.62 -0.26 -10.00
N ALA A 71 3.17 -1.13 -9.10
CA ALA A 71 3.89 -1.50 -7.88
C ALA A 71 5.26 -2.12 -8.20
N MET A 72 5.34 -2.98 -9.23
CA MET A 72 6.59 -3.61 -9.66
C MET A 72 7.68 -2.61 -10.07
N LYS A 73 7.29 -1.41 -10.53
CA LYS A 73 8.23 -0.36 -10.97
C LYS A 73 8.85 0.44 -9.82
N VAL A 74 8.21 0.43 -8.65
CA VAL A 74 8.58 1.28 -7.51
C VAL A 74 9.08 0.49 -6.30
N LEU A 75 8.82 -0.82 -6.27
CA LEU A 75 9.42 -1.71 -5.29
C LEU A 75 10.89 -1.95 -5.62
N ARG A 76 11.73 -2.03 -4.59
CA ARG A 76 13.11 -2.51 -4.75
C ARG A 76 13.12 -4.03 -4.98
N ASP A 77 14.24 -4.54 -5.46
CA ASP A 77 14.50 -5.99 -5.47
C ASP A 77 14.36 -6.59 -4.06
N GLY A 78 13.53 -7.62 -3.94
CA GLY A 78 13.20 -8.25 -2.65
C GLY A 78 12.24 -7.44 -1.78
N GLY A 79 11.60 -6.39 -2.31
CA GLY A 79 10.51 -5.67 -1.64
C GLY A 79 9.23 -6.50 -1.54
N GLY A 80 8.43 -6.24 -0.50
CA GLY A 80 7.18 -6.95 -0.25
C GLY A 80 5.95 -6.18 -0.78
N ILE A 81 4.95 -6.92 -1.26
CA ILE A 81 3.63 -6.35 -1.59
C ILE A 81 2.55 -7.06 -0.78
N CYS A 82 1.58 -6.29 -0.29
CA CYS A 82 0.39 -6.80 0.38
C CYS A 82 -0.84 -6.10 -0.21
N SER A 83 -1.91 -6.86 -0.43
CA SER A 83 -3.19 -6.34 -0.90
C SER A 83 -4.30 -6.75 0.05
N PHE A 84 -5.14 -5.81 0.44
CA PHE A 84 -6.36 -6.05 1.18
C PHE A 84 -7.54 -6.07 0.20
N SER A 85 -8.39 -7.09 0.28
CA SER A 85 -9.54 -7.22 -0.62
C SER A 85 -10.67 -7.96 0.09
N PRO A 86 -11.90 -7.40 0.11
CA PRO A 86 -13.02 -8.03 0.79
C PRO A 86 -13.61 -9.22 0.02
N CYS A 87 -13.49 -9.25 -1.31
CA CYS A 87 -14.10 -10.30 -2.14
C CYS A 87 -13.04 -11.27 -2.68
N ILE A 88 -13.37 -12.56 -2.72
CA ILE A 88 -12.45 -13.61 -3.17
C ILE A 88 -12.07 -13.45 -4.65
N GLU A 89 -12.97 -12.92 -5.48
CA GLU A 89 -12.73 -12.65 -6.90
C GLU A 89 -11.68 -11.54 -7.10
N GLN A 90 -11.64 -10.57 -6.18
CA GLN A 90 -10.61 -9.54 -6.17
C GLN A 90 -9.26 -10.12 -5.79
N VAL A 91 -9.23 -11.02 -4.79
CA VAL A 91 -8.02 -11.75 -4.38
C VAL A 91 -7.50 -12.59 -5.55
N GLN A 92 -8.35 -13.38 -6.20
CA GLN A 92 -7.98 -14.23 -7.34
C GLN A 92 -7.30 -13.43 -8.44
N ARG A 93 -7.94 -12.35 -8.92
CA ARG A 93 -7.39 -11.48 -9.96
C ARG A 93 -6.05 -10.87 -9.55
N THR A 94 -5.94 -10.42 -8.30
CA THR A 94 -4.71 -9.81 -7.78
C THR A 94 -3.57 -10.82 -7.71
N CYS A 95 -3.83 -12.05 -7.22
CA CYS A 95 -2.83 -13.11 -7.19
C CYS A 95 -2.39 -13.52 -8.59
N ASP A 96 -3.31 -13.60 -9.56
CA ASP A 96 -2.97 -13.95 -10.94
C ASP A 96 -2.10 -12.87 -11.59
N THR A 97 -2.44 -11.59 -11.41
CA THR A 97 -1.59 -10.48 -11.90
C THR A 97 -0.24 -10.44 -11.18
N MET A 98 -0.19 -10.65 -9.86
CA MET A 98 1.09 -10.74 -9.13
C MET A 98 1.99 -11.82 -9.71
N ARG A 99 1.46 -13.02 -9.98
CA ARG A 99 2.24 -14.10 -10.61
C ARG A 99 2.68 -13.73 -12.04
N ALA A 100 1.81 -13.10 -12.82
CA ALA A 100 2.13 -12.66 -14.18
C ALA A 100 3.23 -11.59 -14.24
N GLU A 101 3.27 -10.68 -13.26
CA GLU A 101 4.30 -9.64 -13.12
C GLU A 101 5.60 -10.16 -12.47
N GLY A 102 5.67 -11.45 -12.11
CA GLY A 102 6.88 -12.09 -11.59
C GLY A 102 7.04 -12.07 -10.06
N PHE A 103 6.01 -11.67 -9.31
CA PHE A 103 6.03 -11.82 -7.85
C PHE A 103 6.08 -13.30 -7.47
N THR A 104 6.89 -13.61 -6.45
CA THR A 104 7.03 -14.95 -5.89
C THR A 104 6.42 -15.00 -4.49
N MET A 105 6.25 -16.21 -3.93
CA MET A 105 5.68 -16.39 -2.58
C MET A 105 4.28 -15.77 -2.39
N VAL A 106 3.48 -15.74 -3.46
CA VAL A 106 2.11 -15.22 -3.44
C VAL A 106 1.24 -16.12 -2.56
N ALA A 107 0.84 -15.60 -1.40
CA ALA A 107 0.00 -16.28 -0.42
C ALA A 107 -1.16 -15.37 0.02
N THR A 108 -2.28 -15.98 0.36
CA THR A 108 -3.46 -15.30 0.93
C THR A 108 -3.66 -15.80 2.35
N VAL A 109 -3.89 -14.88 3.28
CA VAL A 109 -4.21 -15.17 4.68
C VAL A 109 -5.41 -14.34 5.12
N GLU A 110 -6.15 -14.85 6.11
CA GLU A 110 -7.24 -14.14 6.78
C GLU A 110 -6.94 -14.12 8.29
N VAL A 111 -7.20 -12.98 8.95
CA VAL A 111 -7.04 -12.82 10.41
C VAL A 111 -8.41 -12.50 11.01
N LEU A 112 -8.92 -13.39 11.87
CA LEU A 112 -10.20 -13.24 12.56
C LEU A 112 -9.99 -12.89 14.04
N LEU A 113 -10.27 -11.64 14.43
CA LEU A 113 -10.24 -11.20 15.82
C LEU A 113 -11.61 -11.38 16.49
N ARG A 114 -11.66 -12.13 17.60
CA ARG A 114 -12.90 -12.35 18.40
C ARG A 114 -12.75 -11.80 19.81
N GLY A 115 -13.47 -10.72 20.13
CA GLY A 115 -13.52 -10.12 21.46
C GLY A 115 -14.59 -10.75 22.36
N TRP A 116 -14.35 -10.75 23.67
CA TRP A 116 -15.28 -11.25 24.68
C TRP A 116 -15.59 -10.14 25.68
N THR A 117 -16.87 -9.94 26.00
CA THR A 117 -17.29 -9.05 27.09
C THR A 117 -17.60 -9.88 28.32
N MET A 118 -16.90 -9.61 29.42
CA MET A 118 -17.24 -10.19 30.72
C MET A 118 -18.47 -9.45 31.27
N GLN A 119 -19.55 -10.17 31.55
CA GLN A 119 -20.69 -9.64 32.31
C GLN A 119 -20.57 -10.10 33.76
N ASN A 120 -20.68 -9.14 34.69
CA ASN A 120 -20.82 -9.41 36.12
C ASN A 120 -22.28 -9.70 36.46
#